data_AF-A0A3D3RJZ2-F1
#
_entry.id   AF-A0A3D3RJZ2-F1
#
_cell.length_a   1.000
_cell.length_b   1.000
_cell.length_c   1.000
_cell.angle_alpha   90.00
_cell.angle_beta   90.00
_cell.angle_gamma   90.00
#
_symmetry.space_group_name_H-M   'P 1'
#
loop_
_entity.id
_entity.type
_entity.pdbx_description
1 polymer ?
#
loop_
_entity_poly.entity_id
_entity_poly.type
_entity_poly.pdbx_seq_one_letter_code
_entity_poly.pdbx_strand_id
1 'polypeptide(L)'
;ALVSLTTMTRMVESDRTQIGTLKALGYSKWNIAMRYILYALFATLIGSLIGMILGQKIFPNIIIGAYKMMYQTLPDVIVPLNSFYSITSCFLAIATILVATIFACYKELQEVPAGLMRPVAPKVGKRVLLERIPFIWNRLSFISKVTVRNLFRYKKRFFMTIFGIGGCMALIIVGFGVRDSIYSIVDKQYGGIMDYDLSISIKEGKKPEKIIAGEDSILGSLNTWQASIDARTKEDTIEAYMIVPEEKNKLEDYIHLHNRRTKETYELSSKGVIISEKLATLLNVNIGDTIVIQQEEKEDQTVLIEGITENYLYHYVYMAPELYENLYGEQEDWNQILVKTKEHSSEQQNELSEQILKKNGVNSVTKVTESKNSIDRMMNSMDIVVVVLVISAGALAFIVLYNLNNINISERKRELATIKVLGFYDMETAEYVYRENVLLTIFGVLLGLGLGVILHHYVIITAELDMMMLGRDIRPMSFVYGALLTGVFSMFVNFVLYYKLKKIDMVESLKSVE
;
A
#
# COMPACT_ATOMS: atom_id res chain seq x y z
N ALA A 1 -9.71 17.99 3.45
CA ALA A 1 -9.82 19.02 4.52
C ALA A 1 -8.74 20.11 4.40
N LEU A 2 -7.46 19.75 4.54
CA LEU A 2 -6.34 20.68 4.68
C LEU A 2 -6.19 21.68 3.52
N VAL A 3 -6.25 21.19 2.28
CA VAL A 3 -6.20 22.03 1.06
C VAL A 3 -7.42 22.94 0.92
N SER A 4 -8.60 22.44 1.30
CA SER A 4 -9.84 23.24 1.30
C SER A 4 -9.75 24.36 2.33
N LEU A 5 -9.29 24.06 3.55
CA LEU A 5 -9.08 25.06 4.60
C LEU A 5 -8.17 26.21 4.11
N THR A 6 -7.06 25.91 3.45
CA THR A 6 -6.17 26.96 2.92
C THR A 6 -6.79 27.72 1.77
N THR A 7 -7.49 27.04 0.87
CA THR A 7 -8.15 27.69 -0.25
C THR A 7 -9.22 28.66 0.24
N MET A 8 -10.06 28.23 1.18
CA MET A 8 -11.10 29.07 1.78
C MET A 8 -10.50 30.21 2.62
N THR A 9 -9.45 29.95 3.40
CA THR A 9 -8.74 31.00 4.14
C THR A 9 -8.21 32.06 3.18
N ARG A 10 -7.59 31.66 2.07
CA ARG A 10 -7.06 32.58 1.05
C ARG A 10 -8.16 33.35 0.33
N MET A 11 -9.29 32.72 0.03
CA MET A 11 -10.44 33.37 -0.61
C MET A 11 -11.05 34.44 0.32
N VAL A 12 -11.18 34.14 1.62
CA VAL A 12 -11.64 35.11 2.61
C VAL A 12 -10.59 36.23 2.79
N GLU A 13 -9.30 35.89 2.80
CA GLU A 13 -8.20 36.86 2.89
C GLU A 13 -8.13 37.80 1.67
N SER A 14 -8.37 37.31 0.45
CA SER A 14 -8.37 38.13 -0.76
C SER A 14 -9.53 39.13 -0.79
N ASP A 15 -10.65 38.77 -0.16
CA ASP A 15 -11.85 39.61 -0.10
C ASP A 15 -11.88 40.50 1.16
N ARG A 16 -10.78 40.61 1.92
CA ARG A 16 -10.73 41.37 3.20
C ARG A 16 -11.28 42.79 3.09
N THR A 17 -10.90 43.54 2.06
CA THR A 17 -11.43 44.90 1.87
C THR A 17 -12.94 44.91 1.65
N GLN A 18 -13.48 43.96 0.87
CA GLN A 18 -14.92 43.82 0.65
C GLN A 18 -15.65 43.45 1.95
N ILE A 19 -15.09 42.53 2.74
CA ILE A 19 -15.61 42.13 4.05
C ILE A 19 -15.60 43.32 5.01
N GLY A 20 -14.53 44.12 5.03
CA GLY A 20 -14.40 45.34 5.82
C GLY A 20 -15.49 46.36 5.48
N THR A 21 -15.72 46.60 4.18
CA THR A 21 -16.79 47.49 3.69
C THR A 21 -18.17 46.99 4.09
N LEU A 22 -18.47 45.71 3.91
CA LEU A 22 -19.77 45.13 4.31
C LEU A 22 -20.01 45.24 5.82
N LYS A 23 -18.99 45.00 6.65
CA LYS A 23 -19.12 45.18 8.11
C LYS A 23 -19.31 46.65 8.48
N ALA A 24 -18.63 47.57 7.79
CA ALA A 24 -18.82 49.02 8.00
C ALA A 24 -20.23 49.48 7.61
N LEU A 25 -20.85 48.85 6.60
CA LEU A 25 -22.24 49.06 6.19
C LEU A 25 -23.26 48.37 7.13
N GLY A 26 -22.83 47.70 8.20
CA GLY A 26 -23.72 47.10 9.20
C GLY A 26 -24.14 45.65 8.93
N TYR A 27 -23.57 44.96 7.93
CA TYR A 27 -23.87 43.56 7.70
C TYR A 27 -23.38 42.67 8.85
N SER A 28 -24.21 41.71 9.25
CA SER A 28 -23.85 40.73 10.27
C SER A 28 -22.71 39.81 9.79
N LYS A 29 -21.88 39.34 10.74
CA LYS A 29 -20.81 38.38 10.44
C LYS A 29 -21.34 37.12 9.76
N TRP A 30 -22.54 36.67 10.16
CA TRP A 30 -23.20 35.50 9.59
C TRP A 30 -23.60 35.69 8.13
N ASN A 31 -24.18 36.86 7.78
CA ASN A 31 -24.57 37.15 6.41
C ASN A 31 -23.37 37.15 5.45
N ILE A 32 -22.22 37.67 5.91
CA ILE A 32 -20.98 37.65 5.14
C ILE A 32 -20.42 36.23 5.04
N ALA A 33 -20.41 35.47 6.14
CA ALA A 33 -19.95 34.08 6.14
C ALA A 33 -20.77 33.17 5.21
N MET A 34 -22.09 33.39 5.12
CA MET A 34 -23.01 32.56 4.34
C MET A 34 -22.61 32.50 2.86
N ARG A 35 -22.07 33.58 2.28
CA ARG A 35 -21.56 33.60 0.90
C ARG A 35 -20.48 32.52 0.69
N TYR A 36 -19.53 32.43 1.62
CA TYR A 36 -18.42 31.46 1.54
C TYR A 36 -18.87 30.04 1.88
N ILE A 37 -19.76 29.90 2.85
CA ILE A 37 -20.37 28.62 3.25
C ILE A 37 -21.16 28.03 2.08
N LEU A 38 -22.01 28.81 1.41
CA LEU A 38 -22.78 28.36 0.24
C LEU A 38 -21.86 27.99 -0.92
N TYR A 39 -20.82 28.80 -1.18
CA TYR A 39 -19.82 28.48 -2.19
C TYR A 39 -19.16 27.11 -1.93
N ALA A 40 -18.69 26.89 -0.69
CA ALA A 40 -18.09 25.62 -0.29
C ALA A 40 -19.08 24.45 -0.35
N LEU A 41 -20.34 24.67 0.05
CA LEU A 41 -21.41 23.67 0.00
C LEU A 41 -21.66 23.19 -1.44
N PHE A 42 -21.92 24.12 -2.37
CA PHE A 42 -22.20 23.77 -3.76
C PHE A 42 -21.00 23.12 -4.45
N ALA A 43 -19.79 23.66 -4.23
CA ALA A 43 -18.58 23.06 -4.77
C ALA A 43 -18.35 21.63 -4.25
N THR A 44 -18.60 21.40 -2.96
CA THR A 44 -18.43 20.08 -2.36
C THR A 44 -19.51 19.11 -2.80
N LEU A 45 -20.77 19.56 -2.89
CA LEU A 45 -21.90 18.73 -3.32
C LEU A 45 -21.70 18.22 -4.75
N ILE A 46 -21.32 19.10 -5.67
CA ILE A 46 -21.04 18.71 -7.06
C ILE A 46 -19.84 17.77 -7.11
N GLY A 47 -18.76 18.11 -6.40
CA GLY A 47 -17.54 17.30 -6.37
C GLY A 47 -17.75 15.91 -5.76
N SER A 48 -18.52 15.80 -4.67
CA SER A 48 -18.82 14.53 -4.02
C SER A 48 -19.73 13.67 -4.89
N LEU A 49 -20.71 14.25 -5.58
CA LEU A 49 -21.64 13.53 -6.44
C LEU A 49 -20.93 12.96 -7.67
N ILE A 50 -20.07 13.76 -8.32
CA ILE A 50 -19.22 13.29 -9.43
C ILE A 50 -18.23 12.24 -8.94
N GLY A 51 -17.52 12.52 -7.84
CA GLY A 51 -16.50 11.62 -7.28
C GLY A 51 -17.08 10.28 -6.84
N MET A 52 -18.29 10.27 -6.29
CA MET A 52 -19.02 9.06 -5.91
C MET A 52 -19.40 8.22 -7.12
N ILE A 53 -19.95 8.83 -8.17
CA ILE A 53 -20.32 8.11 -9.40
C ILE A 53 -19.08 7.52 -10.06
N LEU A 54 -18.03 8.33 -10.26
CA LEU A 54 -16.79 7.88 -10.86
C LEU A 54 -16.10 6.83 -9.99
N GLY A 55 -16.02 7.05 -8.68
CA GLY A 55 -15.36 6.14 -7.75
C GLY A 55 -16.04 4.77 -7.70
N GLN A 56 -17.35 4.74 -7.54
CA GLN A 56 -18.10 3.47 -7.46
C GLN A 56 -18.23 2.76 -8.82
N LYS A 57 -18.05 3.45 -9.96
CA LYS A 57 -18.08 2.81 -11.28
C LYS A 57 -16.71 2.42 -11.82
N ILE A 58 -15.66 3.21 -11.56
CA ILE A 58 -14.34 2.98 -12.13
C ILE A 58 -13.56 1.97 -11.28
N PHE A 59 -13.41 2.20 -9.97
CA PHE A 59 -12.55 1.35 -9.14
C PHE A 59 -13.02 -0.11 -9.09
N PRO A 60 -14.30 -0.41 -8.81
CA PRO A 60 -14.75 -1.79 -8.76
C PRO A 60 -14.59 -2.50 -10.11
N ASN A 61 -14.91 -1.84 -11.23
CA ASN A 61 -14.76 -2.46 -12.55
C ASN A 61 -13.30 -2.82 -12.87
N ILE A 62 -12.35 -1.95 -12.51
CA ILE A 62 -10.93 -2.24 -12.73
C ILE A 62 -10.45 -3.35 -11.78
N ILE A 63 -10.81 -3.28 -10.49
CA ILE A 63 -10.43 -4.29 -9.50
C ILE A 63 -11.04 -5.65 -9.87
N ILE A 64 -12.35 -5.71 -10.13
CA ILE A 64 -13.03 -6.95 -10.54
C ILE A 64 -12.47 -7.44 -11.87
N GLY A 65 -12.16 -6.57 -12.82
CA GLY A 65 -11.47 -6.95 -14.05
C GLY A 65 -10.13 -7.63 -13.77
N ALA A 66 -9.34 -7.09 -12.83
CA ALA A 66 -8.11 -7.72 -12.38
C ALA A 66 -8.36 -9.08 -11.70
N TYR A 67 -9.42 -9.21 -10.91
CA TYR A 67 -9.80 -10.48 -10.29
C TYR A 67 -10.35 -11.50 -11.29
N LYS A 68 -11.10 -11.09 -12.32
CA LYS A 68 -11.62 -11.98 -13.37
C LYS A 68 -10.52 -12.57 -14.24
N MET A 69 -9.39 -11.87 -14.41
CA MET A 69 -8.20 -12.45 -15.04
C MET A 69 -7.63 -13.62 -14.23
N MET A 70 -7.90 -13.69 -12.92
CA MET A 70 -7.51 -14.79 -12.05
C MET A 70 -8.61 -15.85 -11.90
N TYR A 71 -9.85 -15.43 -11.69
CA TYR A 71 -11.02 -16.29 -11.53
C TYR A 71 -11.92 -16.21 -12.75
N GLN A 72 -11.64 -17.02 -13.76
CA GLN A 72 -12.37 -17.00 -15.03
C GLN A 72 -13.86 -17.38 -14.89
N THR A 73 -14.22 -18.08 -13.81
CA THR A 73 -15.60 -18.48 -13.49
C THR A 73 -16.37 -17.44 -12.70
N LEU A 74 -15.77 -16.30 -12.35
CA LEU A 74 -16.47 -15.27 -11.58
C LEU A 74 -17.58 -14.66 -12.46
N PRO A 75 -18.86 -14.75 -12.05
CA PRO A 75 -19.95 -14.18 -12.82
C PRO A 75 -19.81 -12.65 -12.94
N ASP A 76 -20.55 -12.06 -13.87
CA ASP A 76 -20.57 -10.61 -14.04
C ASP A 76 -21.03 -9.92 -12.74
N VAL A 77 -20.05 -9.31 -12.05
CA VAL A 77 -20.31 -8.58 -10.83
C VAL A 77 -21.07 -7.31 -11.19
N ILE A 78 -22.31 -7.24 -10.70
CA ILE A 78 -23.07 -6.01 -10.72
C ILE A 78 -22.41 -5.01 -9.77
N VAL A 79 -22.19 -3.79 -10.26
CA VAL A 79 -21.66 -2.67 -9.46
C VAL A 79 -22.78 -1.68 -9.19
N PRO A 80 -23.74 -2.00 -8.31
CA PRO A 80 -24.84 -1.09 -7.97
C PRO A 80 -24.29 0.11 -7.20
N LEU A 81 -24.95 1.26 -7.37
CA LEU A 81 -24.68 2.41 -6.53
C LEU A 81 -25.23 2.11 -5.14
N ASN A 82 -24.34 1.93 -4.16
CA ASN A 82 -24.76 1.66 -2.79
C ASN A 82 -25.14 2.98 -2.12
N SER A 83 -26.43 3.21 -1.91
CA SER A 83 -26.97 4.45 -1.35
C SER A 83 -26.40 4.77 0.03
N PHE A 84 -26.13 3.77 0.88
CA PHE A 84 -25.61 4.00 2.23
C PHE A 84 -24.20 4.58 2.20
N TYR A 85 -23.27 3.94 1.49
CA TYR A 85 -21.89 4.44 1.35
C TYR A 85 -21.83 5.77 0.58
N SER A 86 -22.72 5.93 -0.39
CA SER A 86 -22.90 7.17 -1.16
C SER A 86 -23.28 8.36 -0.26
N ILE A 87 -24.33 8.19 0.55
CA ILE A 87 -24.84 9.26 1.42
C ILE A 87 -23.83 9.57 2.53
N THR A 88 -23.28 8.55 3.18
CA THR A 88 -22.31 8.71 4.28
C THR A 88 -21.02 9.40 3.82
N SER A 89 -20.45 8.99 2.69
CA SER A 89 -19.26 9.64 2.13
C SER A 89 -19.51 11.09 1.71
N CYS A 90 -20.65 11.37 1.07
CA CYS A 90 -21.06 12.73 0.70
C CYS A 90 -21.25 13.62 1.93
N PHE A 91 -21.97 13.12 2.95
CA PHE A 91 -22.16 13.83 4.21
C PHE A 91 -20.83 14.13 4.91
N LEU A 92 -19.93 13.16 5.03
CA LEU A 92 -18.62 13.34 5.63
C LEU A 92 -17.77 14.37 4.89
N ALA A 93 -17.79 14.35 3.55
CA ALA A 93 -17.09 15.33 2.72
C ALA A 93 -17.63 16.75 2.94
N ILE A 94 -18.96 16.92 2.91
CA ILE A 94 -19.63 18.20 3.16
C ILE A 94 -19.33 18.69 4.57
N ALA A 95 -19.54 17.88 5.60
CA ALA A 95 -19.29 18.26 6.99
C ALA A 95 -17.85 18.73 7.19
N THR A 96 -16.88 17.98 6.65
CA THR A 96 -15.46 18.32 6.78
C THR A 96 -15.11 19.64 6.11
N ILE A 97 -15.65 19.90 4.92
CA ILE A 97 -15.37 21.14 4.17
C ILE A 97 -16.10 22.34 4.77
N LEU A 98 -17.32 22.17 5.26
CA LEU A 98 -18.07 23.22 5.94
C LEU A 98 -17.38 23.62 7.25
N VAL A 99 -16.94 22.66 8.07
CA VAL A 99 -16.19 22.96 9.30
C VAL A 99 -14.90 23.75 8.99
N ALA A 100 -14.14 23.33 7.96
CA ALA A 100 -12.96 24.05 7.52
C ALA A 100 -13.28 25.48 7.05
N THR A 101 -14.38 25.65 6.31
CA THR A 101 -14.82 26.94 5.78
C THR A 101 -15.27 27.87 6.91
N ILE A 102 -16.09 27.38 7.84
CA ILE A 102 -16.56 28.15 9.00
C ILE A 102 -15.37 28.61 9.82
N PHE A 103 -14.38 27.73 10.07
CA PHE A 103 -13.17 28.10 10.79
C PHE A 103 -12.36 29.20 10.07
N ALA A 104 -12.22 29.11 8.75
CA ALA A 104 -11.56 30.12 7.93
C ALA A 104 -12.28 31.48 8.00
N CYS A 105 -13.61 31.49 7.87
CA CYS A 105 -14.41 32.71 7.96
C CYS A 105 -14.39 33.32 9.37
N TYR A 106 -14.54 32.50 10.41
CA TYR A 106 -14.63 32.96 11.79
C TYR A 106 -13.40 33.76 12.21
N LYS A 107 -12.20 33.27 11.84
CA LYS A 107 -10.94 33.94 12.15
C LYS A 107 -10.83 35.34 11.57
N GLU A 108 -11.21 35.55 10.31
CA GLU A 108 -11.14 36.87 9.66
C GLU A 108 -12.32 37.79 10.06
N LEU A 109 -13.52 37.22 10.25
CA LEU A 109 -14.70 37.99 10.65
C LEU A 109 -14.65 38.48 12.11
N GLN A 110 -13.68 38.06 12.91
CA GLN A 110 -13.43 38.63 14.23
C GLN A 110 -12.73 39.99 14.18
N GLU A 111 -11.99 40.33 13.11
CA GLU A 111 -11.29 41.61 13.03
C GLU A 111 -12.20 42.83 12.89
N VAL A 112 -11.71 44.00 13.31
CA VAL A 112 -12.41 45.28 13.16
C VAL A 112 -12.41 45.75 11.69
N PRO A 113 -13.46 46.44 11.21
CA PRO A 113 -13.57 46.88 9.80
C PRO A 113 -12.34 47.65 9.29
N ALA A 114 -11.79 48.56 10.11
CA ALA A 114 -10.62 49.34 9.76
C ALA A 114 -9.34 48.49 9.58
N GLY A 115 -9.23 47.35 10.28
CA GLY A 115 -8.12 46.40 10.14
C GLY A 115 -8.24 45.54 8.86
N LEU A 116 -9.48 45.21 8.47
CA LEU A 116 -9.78 44.46 7.25
C LEU A 116 -9.56 45.29 5.98
N MET A 117 -9.72 46.62 6.06
CA MET A 117 -9.44 47.55 4.96
C MET A 117 -7.95 47.81 4.75
N ARG A 118 -7.07 47.32 5.64
CA ARG A 118 -5.62 47.46 5.51
C ARG A 118 -4.99 46.15 5.03
N PRO A 119 -3.95 46.22 4.18
CA PRO A 119 -3.21 45.04 3.77
C PRO A 119 -2.58 44.36 5.00
N VAL A 120 -2.58 43.02 5.02
CA VAL A 120 -1.99 42.24 6.11
C VAL A 120 -0.50 42.55 6.19
N ALA A 121 -0.01 42.90 7.38
CA ALA A 121 1.41 43.10 7.59
C ALA A 121 2.19 41.79 7.33
N PRO A 122 3.31 41.83 6.58
CA PRO A 122 4.11 40.64 6.33
C PRO A 122 4.66 40.10 7.66
N LYS A 123 4.67 38.78 7.82
CA LYS A 123 5.19 38.13 9.03
C LYS A 123 6.69 38.40 9.18
N VAL A 124 7.09 38.90 10.35
CA VAL A 124 8.50 39.14 10.69
C VAL A 124 9.29 37.83 10.63
N GLY A 125 10.39 37.82 9.88
CA GLY A 125 11.29 36.66 9.81
C GLY A 125 11.96 36.38 11.16
N LYS A 126 11.86 35.15 11.67
CA LYS A 126 12.61 34.69 12.85
C LYS A 126 13.83 33.85 12.43
N ARG A 127 14.83 33.75 13.32
CA ARG A 127 16.01 32.88 13.14
C ARG A 127 15.59 31.43 12.89
N VAL A 128 16.31 30.74 12.02
CA VAL A 128 16.05 29.34 11.63
C VAL A 128 16.91 28.39 12.46
N LEU A 129 16.41 27.20 12.79
CA LEU A 129 17.19 26.19 13.52
C LEU A 129 18.48 25.78 12.80
N LEU A 130 18.48 25.77 11.46
CA LEU A 130 19.66 25.48 10.64
C LEU A 130 20.81 26.49 10.85
N GLU A 131 20.52 27.72 11.31
CA GLU A 131 21.57 28.71 11.65
C GLU A 131 22.42 28.25 12.86
N ARG A 132 21.93 27.28 13.65
CA ARG A 132 22.65 26.69 14.79
C ARG A 132 23.62 25.58 14.39
N ILE A 133 23.62 25.12 13.13
CA ILE A 133 24.50 24.08 12.62
C ILE A 133 25.51 24.71 11.65
N PRO A 134 26.63 25.26 12.15
CA PRO A 134 27.53 26.11 11.36
C PRO A 134 28.19 25.37 10.17
N PHE A 135 28.41 24.06 10.28
CA PHE A 135 29.01 23.26 9.20
C PHE A 135 28.15 23.26 7.92
N ILE A 136 26.83 23.18 8.07
CA ILE A 136 25.88 23.20 6.95
C ILE A 136 25.62 24.64 6.54
N TRP A 137 25.37 25.53 7.50
CA TRP A 137 24.99 26.92 7.22
C TRP A 137 26.07 27.71 6.48
N ASN A 138 27.35 27.51 6.82
CA ASN A 138 28.44 28.26 6.20
C ASN A 138 28.72 27.82 4.76
N ARG A 139 28.34 26.60 4.37
CA ARG A 139 28.49 26.07 3.01
C ARG A 139 27.37 26.48 2.05
N LEU A 140 26.27 27.05 2.56
CA LEU A 140 25.13 27.47 1.73
C LEU A 140 25.39 28.83 1.06
N SER A 141 25.06 28.91 -0.23
CA SER A 141 25.03 30.17 -0.99
C SER A 141 24.05 31.18 -0.37
N PHE A 142 24.21 32.46 -0.69
CA PHE A 142 23.29 33.51 -0.22
C PHE A 142 21.83 33.19 -0.58
N ILE A 143 21.58 32.77 -1.83
CA ILE A 143 20.22 32.43 -2.29
C ILE A 143 19.68 31.23 -1.50
N SER A 144 20.47 30.20 -1.26
CA SER A 144 20.06 29.03 -0.46
C SER A 144 19.71 29.40 0.98
N LYS A 145 20.47 30.31 1.61
CA LYS A 145 20.17 30.84 2.95
C LYS A 145 18.84 31.60 2.98
N VAL A 146 18.56 32.39 1.95
CA VAL A 146 17.27 33.10 1.79
C VAL A 146 16.12 32.12 1.60
N THR A 147 16.27 31.10 0.75
CA THR A 147 15.26 30.04 0.55
C THR A 147 14.92 29.32 1.86
N VAL A 148 15.93 28.92 2.63
CA VAL A 148 15.73 28.27 3.93
C VAL A 148 15.00 29.20 4.90
N ARG A 149 15.39 30.47 5.00
CA ARG A 149 14.68 31.46 5.83
C ARG A 149 13.22 31.64 5.40
N ASN A 150 12.94 31.66 4.10
CA ASN A 150 11.58 31.80 3.59
C ASN A 150 10.73 30.56 3.88
N LEU A 151 11.24 29.34 3.71
CA LEU A 151 10.54 28.11 4.06
C LEU A 151 10.07 28.11 5.53
N PHE A 152 10.98 28.44 6.45
CA PHE A 152 10.68 28.46 7.88
C PHE A 152 9.94 29.72 8.36
N ARG A 153 9.87 30.78 7.56
CA ARG A 153 8.99 31.93 7.80
C ARG A 153 7.51 31.51 7.73
N TYR A 154 7.17 30.55 6.87
CA TYR A 154 5.80 30.07 6.64
C TYR A 154 5.60 28.61 7.10
N LYS A 155 5.89 28.30 8.37
CA LYS A 155 5.87 26.93 8.92
C LYS A 155 4.59 26.13 8.65
N LYS A 156 3.41 26.75 8.77
CA LYS A 156 2.13 26.06 8.51
C LYS A 156 2.06 25.51 7.08
N ARG A 157 2.54 26.28 6.13
CA ARG A 157 2.58 25.89 4.71
C ARG A 157 3.66 24.83 4.47
N PHE A 158 4.84 24.99 5.07
CA PHE A 158 5.90 23.99 5.01
C PHE A 158 5.39 22.60 5.40
N PHE A 159 4.77 22.46 6.58
CA PHE A 159 4.23 21.17 7.04
C PHE A 159 3.08 20.68 6.15
N MET A 160 2.19 21.59 5.74
CA MET A 160 1.07 21.23 4.86
C MET A 160 1.53 20.65 3.52
N THR A 161 2.52 21.27 2.88
CA THR A 161 3.09 20.76 1.63
C THR A 161 3.77 19.42 1.84
N ILE A 162 4.54 19.27 2.92
CA ILE A 162 5.22 18.02 3.24
C ILE A 162 4.24 16.88 3.51
N PHE A 163 3.17 17.11 4.28
CA PHE A 163 2.12 16.10 4.49
C PHE A 163 1.34 15.79 3.21
N GLY A 164 1.10 16.80 2.37
CA GLY A 164 0.44 16.62 1.08
C GLY A 164 1.24 15.74 0.13
N ILE A 165 2.52 16.07 -0.08
CA ILE A 165 3.45 15.28 -0.91
C ILE A 165 3.71 13.91 -0.29
N GLY A 166 3.95 13.87 1.02
CA GLY A 166 4.20 12.64 1.77
C GLY A 166 3.03 11.68 1.73
N GLY A 167 1.79 12.17 1.78
CA GLY A 167 0.59 11.35 1.60
C GLY A 167 0.48 10.76 0.20
N CYS A 168 0.82 11.53 -0.85
CA CYS A 168 0.84 11.01 -2.22
C CYS A 168 1.92 9.96 -2.41
N MET A 169 3.12 10.22 -1.88
CA MET A 169 4.23 9.27 -1.88
C MET A 169 3.87 7.99 -1.11
N ALA A 170 3.24 8.10 0.06
CA ALA A 170 2.80 6.96 0.84
C ALA A 170 1.80 6.09 0.06
N LEU A 171 0.84 6.69 -0.65
CA LEU A 171 -0.09 5.96 -1.51
C LEU A 171 0.61 5.23 -2.67
N ILE A 172 1.63 5.84 -3.28
CA ILE A 172 2.43 5.18 -4.32
C ILE A 172 3.20 3.98 -3.74
N ILE A 173 3.81 4.14 -2.55
CA ILE A 173 4.50 3.05 -1.86
C ILE A 173 3.56 1.92 -1.50
N VAL A 174 2.31 2.20 -1.10
CA VAL A 174 1.31 1.15 -0.86
C VAL A 174 1.02 0.37 -2.14
N GLY A 175 0.83 1.06 -3.28
CA GLY A 175 0.58 0.38 -4.55
C GLY A 175 1.70 -0.58 -4.93
N PHE A 176 2.95 -0.12 -4.94
CA PHE A 176 4.10 -0.98 -5.22
C PHE A 176 4.36 -2.01 -4.11
N GLY A 177 4.14 -1.65 -2.86
CA GLY A 177 4.36 -2.52 -1.71
C GLY A 177 3.39 -3.70 -1.68
N VAL A 178 2.11 -3.49 -2.01
CA VAL A 178 1.14 -4.60 -2.14
C VAL A 178 1.56 -5.55 -3.26
N ARG A 179 2.00 -5.02 -4.40
CA ARG A 179 2.56 -5.83 -5.49
C ARG A 179 3.78 -6.64 -5.04
N ASP A 180 4.71 -6.02 -4.34
CA ASP A 180 5.92 -6.69 -3.83
C ASP A 180 5.59 -7.78 -2.80
N SER A 181 4.63 -7.50 -1.91
CA SER A 181 4.13 -8.43 -0.90
C SER A 181 3.60 -9.71 -1.52
N ILE A 182 2.84 -9.61 -2.62
CA ILE A 182 2.31 -10.80 -3.30
C ILE A 182 3.44 -11.49 -4.09
N TYR A 183 4.30 -10.73 -4.78
CA TYR A 183 5.43 -11.31 -5.53
C TYR A 183 6.35 -12.15 -4.64
N SER A 184 6.61 -11.68 -3.42
CA SER A 184 7.47 -12.40 -2.47
C SER A 184 6.95 -13.78 -2.06
N ILE A 185 5.67 -14.07 -2.24
CA ILE A 185 5.09 -15.38 -1.94
C ILE A 185 5.66 -16.44 -2.87
N VAL A 186 5.87 -16.11 -4.15
CA VAL A 186 6.44 -17.07 -5.11
C VAL A 186 7.86 -17.44 -4.72
N ASP A 187 8.69 -16.42 -4.49
CA ASP A 187 10.11 -16.58 -4.17
C ASP A 187 10.31 -17.29 -2.83
N LYS A 188 9.48 -16.98 -1.82
CA LYS A 188 9.62 -17.56 -0.49
C LYS A 188 8.95 -18.93 -0.37
N GLN A 189 7.70 -19.08 -0.85
CA GLN A 189 6.98 -20.35 -0.79
C GLN A 189 7.65 -21.42 -1.66
N TYR A 190 7.99 -21.10 -2.91
CA TYR A 190 8.47 -22.09 -3.89
C TYR A 190 9.96 -21.92 -4.26
N GLY A 191 10.68 -21.06 -3.56
CA GLY A 191 12.12 -20.89 -3.68
C GLY A 191 12.88 -21.03 -2.35
N GLY A 192 12.18 -21.38 -1.26
CA GLY A 192 12.82 -21.52 0.05
C GLY A 192 12.04 -22.35 1.08
N ILE A 193 10.75 -22.63 0.90
CA ILE A 193 9.96 -23.49 1.80
C ILE A 193 9.68 -24.84 1.13
N MET A 194 8.96 -24.83 0.01
CA MET A 194 8.66 -26.02 -0.79
C MET A 194 9.76 -26.19 -1.84
N ASP A 195 10.69 -27.11 -1.60
CA ASP A 195 11.81 -27.44 -2.48
C ASP A 195 11.56 -28.79 -3.17
N TYR A 196 10.58 -28.81 -4.07
CA TYR A 196 10.33 -29.93 -4.97
C TYR A 196 9.76 -29.41 -6.29
N ASP A 197 9.84 -30.21 -7.34
CA ASP A 197 9.37 -29.81 -8.67
C ASP A 197 7.93 -30.28 -8.92
N LEU A 198 7.62 -31.51 -8.49
CA LEU A 198 6.32 -32.16 -8.71
C LEU A 198 5.75 -32.71 -7.40
N SER A 199 4.44 -32.55 -7.22
CA SER A 199 3.65 -33.27 -6.23
C SER A 199 2.67 -34.17 -6.96
N ILE A 200 2.78 -35.48 -6.77
CA ILE A 200 1.95 -36.49 -7.42
C ILE A 200 0.95 -37.02 -6.40
N SER A 201 -0.34 -36.82 -6.62
CA SER A 201 -1.40 -37.43 -5.81
C SER A 201 -1.73 -38.83 -6.33
N ILE A 202 -1.82 -39.80 -5.43
CA ILE A 202 -2.02 -41.22 -5.72
C ILE A 202 -3.45 -41.62 -5.36
N LYS A 203 -4.03 -42.54 -6.14
CA LYS A 203 -5.32 -43.16 -5.85
C LYS A 203 -5.19 -44.15 -4.71
N GLU A 204 -6.21 -44.22 -3.88
CA GLU A 204 -6.31 -45.13 -2.74
C GLU A 204 -6.02 -46.59 -3.12
N GLY A 205 -5.28 -47.31 -2.26
CA GLY A 205 -4.89 -48.70 -2.44
C GLY A 205 -3.83 -48.95 -3.53
N LYS A 206 -3.13 -47.92 -4.00
CA LYS A 206 -2.00 -48.05 -4.94
C LYS A 206 -0.67 -47.70 -4.27
N LYS A 207 0.36 -48.47 -4.65
CA LYS A 207 1.71 -48.35 -4.09
C LYS A 207 2.55 -47.29 -4.82
N PRO A 208 3.13 -46.30 -4.13
CA PRO A 208 3.90 -45.21 -4.72
C PRO A 208 5.11 -45.68 -5.54
N GLU A 209 5.81 -46.73 -5.07
CA GLU A 209 7.11 -47.13 -5.61
C GLU A 209 7.00 -47.59 -7.07
N LYS A 210 5.83 -48.10 -7.48
CA LYS A 210 5.58 -48.54 -8.86
C LYS A 210 5.33 -47.39 -9.83
N ILE A 211 4.97 -46.21 -9.34
CA ILE A 211 4.60 -45.05 -10.17
C ILE A 211 5.86 -44.36 -10.68
N ILE A 212 6.88 -44.22 -9.84
CA ILE A 212 8.14 -43.51 -10.16
C ILE A 212 9.27 -44.45 -10.60
N ALA A 213 9.10 -45.78 -10.49
CA ALA A 213 10.11 -46.74 -10.92
C ALA A 213 10.45 -46.62 -12.42
N GLY A 214 11.76 -46.56 -12.71
CA GLY A 214 12.30 -46.55 -14.07
C GLY A 214 12.38 -45.18 -14.75
N GLU A 215 12.10 -44.08 -14.02
CA GLU A 215 12.23 -42.72 -14.56
C GLU A 215 13.62 -42.13 -14.27
N ASP A 216 14.50 -42.12 -15.26
CA ASP A 216 15.87 -41.59 -15.13
C ASP A 216 15.93 -40.08 -14.86
N SER A 217 14.85 -39.35 -15.17
CA SER A 217 14.74 -37.90 -14.96
C SER A 217 14.46 -37.51 -13.51
N ILE A 218 14.16 -38.46 -12.62
CA ILE A 218 13.92 -38.22 -11.19
C ILE A 218 15.26 -38.27 -10.43
N LEU A 219 15.57 -37.21 -9.68
CA LEU A 219 16.75 -37.15 -8.80
C LEU A 219 16.49 -37.78 -7.43
N GLY A 220 15.27 -37.60 -6.93
CA GLY A 220 14.86 -38.13 -5.64
C GLY A 220 13.36 -37.97 -5.45
N SER A 221 12.80 -38.82 -4.59
CA SER A 221 11.40 -38.79 -4.21
C SER A 221 11.22 -39.00 -2.71
N LEU A 222 10.21 -38.37 -2.14
CA LEU A 222 9.73 -38.62 -0.78
C LEU A 222 8.24 -38.95 -0.82
N ASN A 223 7.88 -40.12 -0.29
CA ASN A 223 6.48 -40.46 -0.11
C ASN A 223 5.93 -39.73 1.12
N THR A 224 4.73 -39.19 0.98
CA THR A 224 4.02 -38.47 2.04
C THR A 224 2.57 -38.93 2.07
N TRP A 225 1.99 -38.89 3.26
CA TRP A 225 0.55 -38.95 3.44
C TRP A 225 0.05 -37.54 3.72
N GLN A 226 -0.94 -37.10 2.94
CA GLN A 226 -1.59 -35.81 3.09
C GLN A 226 -3.11 -35.97 3.17
N ALA A 227 -3.74 -35.34 4.16
CA ALA A 227 -5.21 -35.27 4.27
C ALA A 227 -5.67 -33.90 4.73
N SER A 228 -6.91 -33.52 4.37
CA SER A 228 -7.56 -32.35 4.98
C SER A 228 -8.00 -32.71 6.40
N ILE A 229 -7.78 -31.77 7.32
CA ILE A 229 -8.12 -31.89 8.73
C ILE A 229 -8.70 -30.57 9.24
N ASP A 230 -9.45 -30.65 10.32
CA ASP A 230 -9.87 -29.48 11.09
C ASP A 230 -8.98 -29.33 12.33
N ALA A 231 -8.19 -28.25 12.38
CA ALA A 231 -7.42 -27.88 13.55
C ALA A 231 -8.26 -26.96 14.44
N ARG A 232 -8.43 -27.35 15.70
CA ARG A 232 -9.38 -26.72 16.64
C ARG A 232 -8.73 -26.27 17.94
N THR A 233 -9.18 -25.13 18.41
CA THR A 233 -9.08 -24.70 19.80
C THR A 233 -10.48 -24.68 20.43
N LYS A 234 -10.62 -24.15 21.65
CA LYS A 234 -11.93 -24.02 22.29
C LYS A 234 -12.86 -23.02 21.58
N GLU A 235 -12.28 -22.10 20.82
CA GLU A 235 -12.98 -20.94 20.24
C GLU A 235 -13.06 -21.05 18.72
N ASP A 236 -12.00 -21.53 18.06
CA ASP A 236 -11.86 -21.48 16.60
C ASP A 236 -11.60 -22.86 15.99
N THR A 237 -12.12 -23.05 14.77
CA THR A 237 -11.87 -24.22 13.92
C THR A 237 -11.37 -23.72 12.57
N ILE A 238 -10.19 -24.20 12.15
CA ILE A 238 -9.55 -23.81 10.89
C ILE A 238 -9.17 -25.07 10.11
N GLU A 239 -9.58 -25.13 8.84
CA GLU A 239 -9.20 -26.22 7.93
C GLU A 239 -7.70 -26.13 7.60
N ALA A 240 -7.01 -27.26 7.64
CA ALA A 240 -5.59 -27.40 7.34
C ALA A 240 -5.29 -28.72 6.63
N TYR A 241 -4.09 -28.85 6.08
CA TYR A 241 -3.59 -30.11 5.55
C TYR A 241 -2.57 -30.71 6.51
N MET A 242 -2.80 -31.94 6.95
CA MET A 242 -1.78 -32.69 7.66
C MET A 242 -0.83 -33.31 6.64
N ILE A 243 0.49 -33.22 6.88
CA ILE A 243 1.52 -33.90 6.09
C ILE A 243 2.34 -34.79 7.03
N VAL A 244 2.39 -36.08 6.69
CA VAL A 244 3.20 -37.09 7.38
C VAL A 244 4.17 -37.70 6.37
N PRO A 245 5.49 -37.52 6.50
CA PRO A 245 6.47 -38.13 5.60
C PRO A 245 6.74 -39.59 5.95
N GLU A 246 7.12 -40.38 4.93
CA GLU A 246 7.64 -41.74 5.13
C GLU A 246 8.91 -41.77 5.98
N GLU A 247 9.83 -40.85 5.71
CA GLU A 247 11.06 -40.68 6.47
C GLU A 247 11.18 -39.23 6.95
N LYS A 248 11.02 -39.01 8.26
CA LYS A 248 11.08 -37.66 8.85
C LYS A 248 12.38 -36.92 8.58
N ASN A 249 13.51 -37.64 8.52
CA ASN A 249 14.84 -37.05 8.30
C ASN A 249 15.03 -36.54 6.86
N LYS A 250 14.25 -37.06 5.90
CA LYS A 250 14.31 -36.63 4.50
C LYS A 250 13.36 -35.47 4.21
N LEU A 251 12.45 -35.12 5.12
CA LEU A 251 11.48 -34.05 4.87
C LEU A 251 12.17 -32.72 4.58
N GLU A 252 13.26 -32.40 5.29
CA GLU A 252 14.01 -31.15 5.12
C GLU A 252 14.63 -31.00 3.71
N ASP A 253 14.83 -32.10 2.97
CA ASP A 253 15.26 -32.04 1.57
C ASP A 253 14.14 -31.59 0.63
N TYR A 254 12.88 -31.56 1.06
CA TYR A 254 11.71 -31.24 0.21
C TYR A 254 10.86 -30.10 0.76
N ILE A 255 10.77 -29.98 2.08
CA ILE A 255 10.00 -28.95 2.78
C ILE A 255 10.84 -28.43 3.94
N HIS A 256 11.29 -27.19 3.83
CA HIS A 256 12.12 -26.54 4.84
C HIS A 256 11.26 -25.95 5.97
N LEU A 257 11.38 -26.52 7.16
CA LEU A 257 10.63 -26.05 8.33
C LEU A 257 11.48 -25.06 9.13
N HIS A 258 11.12 -23.78 9.11
CA HIS A 258 11.90 -22.76 9.81
C HIS A 258 11.08 -21.57 10.29
N ASN A 259 11.55 -20.90 11.34
CA ASN A 259 10.96 -19.68 11.84
C ASN A 259 11.25 -18.49 10.92
N ARG A 260 10.22 -17.72 10.56
CA ARG A 260 10.38 -16.57 9.67
C ARG A 260 11.35 -15.50 10.17
N ARG A 261 11.35 -15.22 11.48
CA ARG A 261 12.10 -14.11 12.09
C ARG A 261 13.46 -14.54 12.61
N THR A 262 13.52 -15.63 13.37
CA THR A 262 14.76 -16.11 13.98
C THR A 262 15.60 -16.93 13.00
N LYS A 263 14.99 -17.44 11.93
CA LYS A 263 15.61 -18.38 10.97
C LYS A 263 16.09 -19.68 11.60
N GLU A 264 15.56 -20.02 12.77
CA GLU A 264 15.72 -21.32 13.42
C GLU A 264 15.01 -22.39 12.61
N THR A 265 15.70 -23.50 12.34
CA THR A 265 15.16 -24.67 11.62
C THR A 265 14.55 -25.65 12.61
N TYR A 266 13.47 -26.32 12.21
CA TYR A 266 12.77 -27.30 13.03
C TYR A 266 12.87 -28.68 12.40
N GLU A 267 13.01 -29.70 13.24
CA GLU A 267 12.94 -31.10 12.83
C GLU A 267 11.69 -31.75 13.42
N LEU A 268 11.11 -32.71 12.69
CA LEU A 268 9.96 -33.45 13.19
C LEU A 268 10.36 -34.38 14.33
N SER A 269 9.59 -34.29 15.42
CA SER A 269 9.80 -35.07 16.63
C SER A 269 8.56 -35.93 16.92
N SER A 270 8.72 -36.96 17.76
CA SER A 270 7.61 -37.82 18.19
C SER A 270 6.78 -37.23 19.33
N LYS A 271 7.08 -36.01 19.79
CA LYS A 271 6.44 -35.38 20.95
C LYS A 271 5.34 -34.38 20.58
N GLY A 272 5.38 -33.81 19.37
CA GLY A 272 4.34 -32.90 18.91
C GLY A 272 4.47 -32.56 17.44
N VAL A 273 3.69 -31.55 17.02
CA VAL A 273 3.53 -31.14 15.63
C VAL A 273 4.15 -29.78 15.37
N ILE A 274 4.49 -29.55 14.11
CA ILE A 274 4.90 -28.23 13.61
C ILE A 274 3.75 -27.67 12.77
N ILE A 275 3.30 -26.46 13.08
CA ILE A 275 2.18 -25.82 12.37
C ILE A 275 2.61 -24.58 11.61
N SER A 276 1.87 -24.20 10.57
CA SER A 276 2.14 -22.95 9.85
C SER A 276 1.85 -21.70 10.68
N GLU A 277 2.64 -20.63 10.47
CA GLU A 277 2.53 -19.36 11.20
C GLU A 277 1.13 -18.74 11.13
N LYS A 278 0.49 -18.80 9.96
CA LYS A 278 -0.87 -18.27 9.78
C LYS A 278 -1.91 -19.10 10.55
N LEU A 279 -1.79 -20.43 10.57
CA LEU A 279 -2.66 -21.30 11.35
C LEU A 279 -2.55 -21.01 12.85
N ALA A 280 -1.32 -20.86 13.36
CA ALA A 280 -1.08 -20.49 14.75
C ALA A 280 -1.70 -19.13 15.10
N THR A 281 -1.61 -18.16 14.19
CA THR A 281 -2.18 -16.82 14.37
C THR A 281 -3.71 -16.84 14.38
N LEU A 282 -4.35 -17.62 13.49
CA LEU A 282 -5.80 -17.73 13.41
C LEU A 282 -6.39 -18.45 14.62
N LEU A 283 -5.72 -19.50 15.11
CA LEU A 283 -6.11 -20.23 16.32
C LEU A 283 -5.67 -19.54 17.63
N ASN A 284 -4.89 -18.45 17.53
CA ASN A 284 -4.33 -17.71 18.66
C ASN A 284 -3.51 -18.59 19.64
N VAL A 285 -2.65 -19.45 19.09
CA VAL A 285 -1.80 -20.41 19.83
C VAL A 285 -0.31 -20.14 19.64
N ASN A 286 0.49 -20.57 20.62
CA ASN A 286 1.95 -20.44 20.61
C ASN A 286 2.63 -21.81 20.76
N ILE A 287 3.97 -21.82 20.59
CA ILE A 287 4.79 -23.00 20.88
C ILE A 287 4.59 -23.38 22.35
N GLY A 288 4.29 -24.66 22.60
CA GLY A 288 3.97 -25.21 23.92
C GLY A 288 2.46 -25.34 24.20
N ASP A 289 1.59 -24.73 23.39
CA ASP A 289 0.15 -24.92 23.50
C ASP A 289 -0.29 -26.22 22.80
N THR A 290 -1.54 -26.64 23.05
CA THR A 290 -2.13 -27.84 22.44
C THR A 290 -3.29 -27.49 21.52
N ILE A 291 -3.41 -28.20 20.41
CA ILE A 291 -4.55 -28.12 19.49
C ILE A 291 -5.22 -29.49 19.35
N VAL A 292 -6.50 -29.49 19.02
CA VAL A 292 -7.25 -30.70 18.69
C VAL A 292 -7.27 -30.85 17.18
N ILE A 293 -6.88 -32.02 16.70
CA ILE A 293 -6.94 -32.38 15.29
C ILE A 293 -8.12 -33.32 15.09
N GLN A 294 -9.04 -32.90 14.24
CA GLN A 294 -10.16 -33.72 13.79
C GLN A 294 -9.91 -34.12 12.34
N GLN A 295 -9.95 -35.43 12.09
CA GLN A 295 -9.89 -36.02 10.75
C GLN A 295 -11.23 -36.69 10.45
N GLU A 296 -11.61 -36.74 9.18
CA GLU A 296 -12.82 -37.45 8.75
C GLU A 296 -12.73 -38.93 9.17
N GLU A 297 -13.81 -39.44 9.81
CA GLU A 297 -13.93 -40.83 10.28
C GLU A 297 -12.94 -41.31 11.36
N LYS A 298 -12.12 -40.42 11.95
CA LYS A 298 -11.22 -40.77 13.09
C LYS A 298 -11.59 -40.01 14.37
N GLU A 299 -11.12 -40.53 15.51
CA GLU A 299 -11.25 -39.85 16.80
C GLU A 299 -10.38 -38.59 16.88
N ASP A 300 -10.89 -37.60 17.60
CA ASP A 300 -10.19 -36.34 17.87
C ASP A 300 -8.90 -36.58 18.66
N GLN A 301 -7.77 -36.08 18.15
CA GLN A 301 -6.48 -36.21 18.82
C GLN A 301 -5.98 -34.86 19.32
N THR A 302 -5.52 -34.82 20.57
CA THR A 302 -4.90 -33.61 21.13
C THR A 302 -3.39 -33.69 20.96
N VAL A 303 -2.80 -32.69 20.32
CA VAL A 303 -1.36 -32.64 20.03
C VAL A 303 -0.71 -31.37 20.55
N LEU A 304 0.55 -31.47 20.95
CA LEU A 304 1.39 -30.35 21.38
C LEU A 304 1.99 -29.63 20.17
N ILE A 305 2.01 -28.31 20.17
CA ILE A 305 2.72 -27.50 19.18
C ILE A 305 4.17 -27.35 19.61
N GLU A 306 5.09 -27.96 18.87
CA GLU A 306 6.54 -27.86 19.13
C GLU A 306 7.21 -26.76 18.29
N GLY A 307 6.64 -26.45 17.12
CA GLY A 307 7.21 -25.47 16.21
C GLY A 307 6.15 -24.71 15.44
N ILE A 308 6.48 -23.47 15.09
CA ILE A 308 5.69 -22.64 14.19
C ILE A 308 6.57 -22.25 13.01
N THR A 309 6.23 -22.77 11.82
CA THR A 309 7.02 -22.62 10.59
C THR A 309 6.48 -21.52 9.66
N GLU A 310 7.38 -20.86 8.93
CA GLU A 310 7.05 -19.92 7.86
C GLU A 310 6.32 -20.66 6.73
N ASN A 311 5.12 -20.18 6.36
CA ASN A 311 4.35 -20.69 5.22
C ASN A 311 3.37 -19.63 4.73
N TYR A 312 3.28 -19.44 3.41
CA TYR A 312 2.54 -18.34 2.80
C TYR A 312 1.19 -18.74 2.19
N LEU A 313 1.01 -20.01 1.84
CA LEU A 313 -0.20 -20.49 1.17
C LEU A 313 -0.75 -21.72 1.88
N TYR A 314 -2.06 -21.74 2.14
CA TYR A 314 -2.74 -22.76 2.93
C TYR A 314 -2.22 -22.91 4.36
N HIS A 315 -2.83 -23.84 5.09
CA HIS A 315 -2.45 -24.19 6.45
C HIS A 315 -1.95 -25.62 6.47
N TYR A 316 -0.84 -25.86 7.17
CA TYR A 316 -0.21 -27.15 7.24
C TYR A 316 0.08 -27.53 8.69
N VAL A 317 -0.12 -28.81 8.99
CA VAL A 317 0.31 -29.47 10.21
C VAL A 317 1.27 -30.58 9.82
N TYR A 318 2.53 -30.43 10.17
CA TYR A 318 3.56 -31.44 9.91
C TYR A 318 3.71 -32.34 11.14
N MET A 319 3.65 -33.65 10.92
CA MET A 319 3.67 -34.65 11.97
C MET A 319 4.65 -35.77 11.62
N ALA A 320 5.42 -36.25 12.60
CA ALA A 320 6.30 -37.39 12.42
C ALA A 320 5.48 -38.70 12.25
N PRO A 321 5.93 -39.65 11.42
CA PRO A 321 5.22 -40.92 11.23
C PRO A 321 5.05 -41.70 12.54
N GLU A 322 6.04 -41.65 13.44
CA GLU A 322 5.94 -42.34 14.74
C GLU A 322 4.89 -41.69 15.65
N LEU A 323 4.70 -40.37 15.56
CA LEU A 323 3.64 -39.68 16.30
C LEU A 323 2.26 -40.03 15.73
N TYR A 324 2.14 -40.10 14.40
CA TYR A 324 0.89 -40.49 13.74
C TYR A 324 0.45 -41.89 14.16
N GLU A 325 1.34 -42.88 14.08
CA GLU A 325 1.08 -44.27 14.47
C GLU A 325 0.69 -44.37 15.96
N ASN A 326 1.33 -43.59 16.84
CA ASN A 326 0.97 -43.57 18.27
C ASN A 326 -0.41 -42.99 18.56
N LEU A 327 -0.89 -42.04 17.75
CA LEU A 327 -2.17 -41.36 17.96
C LEU A 327 -3.34 -42.11 17.29
N TYR A 328 -3.10 -42.69 16.10
CA TYR A 328 -4.16 -43.28 15.26
C TYR A 328 -4.04 -44.81 15.11
N GLY A 329 -3.00 -45.43 15.66
CA GLY A 329 -2.81 -46.89 15.72
C GLY A 329 -2.15 -47.50 14.49
N GLU A 330 -2.55 -47.10 13.28
CA GLU A 330 -1.96 -47.60 12.03
C GLU A 330 -1.60 -46.45 11.09
N GLN A 331 -0.50 -46.63 10.36
CA GLN A 331 -0.06 -45.70 9.31
C GLN A 331 -0.90 -45.95 8.05
N GLU A 332 -1.47 -44.88 7.51
CA GLU A 332 -2.22 -44.92 6.26
C GLU A 332 -1.31 -45.17 5.04
N ASP A 333 -1.89 -45.71 3.96
CA ASP A 333 -1.21 -45.83 2.68
C ASP A 333 -0.77 -44.45 2.17
N TRP A 334 0.50 -44.34 1.74
CA TRP A 334 1.04 -43.11 1.17
C TRP A 334 0.24 -42.67 -0.06
N ASN A 335 -0.28 -41.44 -0.03
CA ASN A 335 -1.18 -40.92 -1.05
C ASN A 335 -0.58 -39.75 -1.85
N GLN A 336 0.66 -39.37 -1.56
CA GLN A 336 1.39 -38.31 -2.26
C GLN A 336 2.87 -38.67 -2.43
N ILE A 337 3.47 -38.22 -3.53
CA ILE A 337 4.92 -38.29 -3.78
C ILE A 337 5.42 -36.89 -4.10
N LEU A 338 6.39 -36.41 -3.33
CA LEU A 338 7.17 -35.21 -3.64
C LEU A 338 8.39 -35.61 -4.46
N VAL A 339 8.61 -34.97 -5.60
CA VAL A 339 9.64 -35.38 -6.57
C VAL A 339 10.52 -34.19 -6.95
N LYS A 340 11.84 -34.43 -6.92
CA LYS A 340 12.86 -33.56 -7.50
C LYS A 340 13.32 -34.13 -8.84
N THR A 341 13.41 -33.27 -9.84
CA THR A 341 13.71 -33.64 -11.23
C THR A 341 15.06 -33.10 -11.66
N LYS A 342 15.73 -33.79 -12.60
CA LYS A 342 16.97 -33.29 -13.25
C LYS A 342 16.70 -32.11 -14.19
N GLU A 343 15.46 -31.98 -14.64
CA GLU A 343 15.04 -31.15 -15.75
C GLU A 343 14.32 -29.91 -15.22
N HIS A 344 14.95 -28.75 -15.37
CA HIS A 344 14.36 -27.47 -14.93
C HIS A 344 13.61 -26.73 -16.06
N SER A 345 13.57 -27.29 -17.27
CA SER A 345 12.84 -26.67 -18.38
C SER A 345 11.35 -27.02 -18.31
N SER A 346 10.49 -26.01 -18.50
CA SER A 346 9.03 -26.18 -18.44
C SER A 346 8.50 -27.23 -19.43
N GLU A 347 9.17 -27.40 -20.58
CA GLU A 347 8.76 -28.35 -21.62
C GLU A 347 9.02 -29.80 -21.19
N GLN A 348 10.20 -30.08 -20.65
CA GLN A 348 10.55 -31.40 -20.11
C GLN A 348 9.69 -31.77 -18.90
N GLN A 349 9.45 -30.81 -17.98
CA GLN A 349 8.54 -31.03 -16.84
C GLN A 349 7.09 -31.30 -17.29
N ASN A 350 6.66 -30.71 -18.41
CA ASN A 350 5.34 -30.99 -18.97
C ASN A 350 5.27 -32.42 -19.50
N GLU A 351 6.23 -32.84 -20.31
CA GLU A 351 6.30 -34.21 -20.85
C GLU A 351 6.32 -35.26 -19.72
N LEU A 352 7.18 -35.06 -18.72
CA LEU A 352 7.25 -35.93 -17.54
C LEU A 352 5.92 -35.95 -16.78
N SER A 353 5.29 -34.78 -16.57
CA SER A 353 4.00 -34.71 -15.89
C SER A 353 2.89 -35.46 -16.65
N GLU A 354 2.86 -35.38 -17.98
CA GLU A 354 1.90 -36.11 -18.81
C GLU A 354 2.15 -37.62 -18.81
N GLN A 355 3.41 -38.04 -18.83
CA GLN A 355 3.79 -39.45 -18.76
C GLN A 355 3.37 -40.06 -17.42
N ILE A 356 3.66 -39.36 -16.31
CA ILE A 356 3.28 -39.80 -14.96
C ILE A 356 1.76 -39.83 -14.83
N LEU A 357 1.04 -38.82 -15.31
CA LEU A 357 -0.42 -38.77 -15.24
C LEU A 357 -1.11 -39.94 -15.97
N LYS A 358 -0.47 -40.48 -17.01
CA LYS A 358 -0.96 -41.67 -17.75
C LYS A 358 -0.75 -42.98 -16.98
N LYS A 359 0.10 -43.01 -15.94
CA LYS A 359 0.35 -44.24 -15.17
C LYS A 359 -0.88 -44.60 -14.32
N ASN A 360 -1.18 -45.89 -14.29
CA ASN A 360 -2.28 -46.42 -13.48
C ASN A 360 -2.00 -46.17 -11.99
N GLY A 361 -2.90 -45.44 -11.33
CA GLY A 361 -2.82 -45.13 -9.90
C GLY A 361 -2.51 -43.68 -9.59
N VAL A 362 -2.25 -42.82 -10.58
CA VAL A 362 -2.11 -41.38 -10.37
C VAL A 362 -3.48 -40.71 -10.44
N ASN A 363 -3.76 -39.82 -9.49
CA ASN A 363 -4.96 -38.98 -9.44
C ASN A 363 -4.71 -37.61 -10.09
N SER A 364 -3.62 -36.96 -9.70
CA SER A 364 -3.21 -35.66 -10.25
C SER A 364 -1.70 -35.45 -10.12
N VAL A 365 -1.15 -34.58 -10.96
CA VAL A 365 0.25 -34.13 -10.88
C VAL A 365 0.24 -32.60 -10.83
N THR A 366 0.78 -32.03 -9.75
CA THR A 366 0.90 -30.58 -9.57
C THR A 366 2.36 -30.18 -9.74
N LYS A 367 2.62 -29.23 -10.65
CA LYS A 367 3.95 -28.66 -10.90
C LYS A 367 4.15 -27.39 -10.11
N VAL A 368 5.26 -27.27 -9.40
CA VAL A 368 5.63 -26.02 -8.75
C VAL A 368 5.82 -24.90 -9.77
N THR A 369 6.40 -25.18 -10.94
CA THR A 369 6.53 -24.23 -12.05
C THR A 369 5.16 -23.71 -12.55
N GLU A 370 4.12 -24.55 -12.54
CA GLU A 370 2.78 -24.13 -12.93
C GLU A 370 2.12 -23.21 -11.87
N SER A 371 2.37 -23.49 -10.59
CA SER A 371 2.00 -22.58 -9.49
C SER A 371 2.72 -21.23 -9.61
N LYS A 372 4.04 -21.23 -9.88
CA LYS A 372 4.82 -20.00 -10.15
C LYS A 372 4.22 -19.20 -11.32
N ASN A 373 4.01 -19.85 -12.46
CA ASN A 373 3.42 -19.22 -13.65
C ASN A 373 2.00 -18.68 -13.40
N SER A 374 1.20 -19.38 -12.59
CA SER A 374 -0.15 -18.92 -12.23
C SER A 374 -0.11 -17.66 -11.37
N ILE A 375 0.82 -17.60 -10.42
CA ILE A 375 1.02 -16.38 -9.62
C ILE A 375 1.60 -15.25 -10.49
N ASP A 376 2.51 -15.52 -11.42
CA ASP A 376 2.99 -14.50 -12.37
C ASP A 376 1.85 -13.91 -13.23
N ARG A 377 0.89 -14.74 -13.67
CA ARG A 377 -0.33 -14.27 -14.35
C ARG A 377 -1.22 -13.43 -13.41
N MET A 378 -1.34 -13.82 -12.14
CA MET A 378 -2.00 -13.00 -11.12
C MET A 378 -1.28 -11.66 -10.96
N MET A 379 0.05 -11.62 -11.09
CA MET A 379 0.84 -10.39 -10.91
C MET A 379 0.61 -9.40 -12.03
N ASN A 380 0.58 -9.88 -13.29
CA ASN A 380 0.22 -9.03 -14.43
C ASN A 380 -1.16 -8.38 -14.26
N SER A 381 -2.08 -9.07 -13.57
CA SER A 381 -3.41 -8.53 -13.26
C SER A 381 -3.35 -7.44 -12.18
N MET A 382 -2.48 -7.59 -11.19
CA MET A 382 -2.25 -6.60 -10.13
C MET A 382 -1.53 -5.35 -10.63
N ASP A 383 -0.72 -5.44 -11.69
CA ASP A 383 -0.05 -4.27 -12.30
C ASP A 383 -1.05 -3.21 -12.74
N ILE A 384 -2.23 -3.61 -13.23
CA ILE A 384 -3.31 -2.67 -13.57
C ILE A 384 -3.79 -1.92 -12.32
N VAL A 385 -3.93 -2.62 -11.19
CA VAL A 385 -4.35 -2.00 -9.92
C VAL A 385 -3.29 -1.01 -9.44
N VAL A 386 -2.01 -1.37 -9.53
CA VAL A 386 -0.90 -0.45 -9.20
C VAL A 386 -0.93 0.79 -10.08
N VAL A 387 -1.13 0.64 -11.39
CA VAL A 387 -1.23 1.78 -12.32
C VAL A 387 -2.37 2.70 -11.94
N VAL A 388 -3.54 2.17 -11.59
CA VAL A 388 -4.67 2.98 -11.11
C VAL A 388 -4.31 3.73 -9.83
N LEU A 389 -3.64 3.09 -8.88
CA LEU A 389 -3.19 3.75 -7.64
C LEU A 389 -2.17 4.86 -7.93
N VAL A 390 -1.21 4.64 -8.84
CA VAL A 390 -0.22 5.65 -9.23
C VAL A 390 -0.88 6.84 -9.93
N ILE A 391 -1.82 6.60 -10.86
CA ILE A 391 -2.60 7.67 -11.51
C ILE A 391 -3.40 8.45 -10.45
N SER A 392 -4.07 7.75 -9.53
CA SER A 392 -4.86 8.38 -8.47
C SER A 392 -3.98 9.25 -7.56
N ALA A 393 -2.83 8.72 -7.16
CA ALA A 393 -1.86 9.45 -6.34
C ALA A 393 -1.26 10.65 -7.10
N GLY A 394 -1.00 10.50 -8.40
CA GLY A 394 -0.54 11.58 -9.27
C GLY A 394 -1.56 12.71 -9.42
N ALA A 395 -2.84 12.37 -9.60
CA ALA A 395 -3.94 13.34 -9.64
C ALA A 395 -4.06 14.09 -8.31
N LEU A 396 -3.97 13.38 -7.18
CA LEU A 396 -3.95 13.98 -5.85
C LEU A 396 -2.74 14.92 -5.69
N ALA A 397 -1.54 14.46 -6.08
CA ALA A 397 -0.32 15.24 -6.02
C ALA A 397 -0.45 16.52 -6.85
N PHE A 398 -1.00 16.43 -8.05
CA PHE A 398 -1.26 17.58 -8.91
C PHE A 398 -2.16 18.61 -8.23
N ILE A 399 -3.32 18.19 -7.71
CA ILE A 399 -4.27 19.10 -7.04
C ILE A 399 -3.62 19.79 -5.84
N VAL A 400 -2.94 19.02 -4.99
CA VAL A 400 -2.31 19.52 -3.76
C VAL A 400 -1.17 20.48 -4.09
N LEU A 401 -0.23 20.06 -4.93
CA LEU A 401 0.95 20.84 -5.28
C LEU A 401 0.58 22.09 -6.07
N TYR A 402 -0.32 21.98 -7.04
CA TYR A 402 -0.76 23.12 -7.85
C TYR A 402 -1.38 24.19 -6.95
N ASN A 403 -2.27 23.79 -6.03
CA ASN A 403 -2.92 24.72 -5.12
C ASN A 403 -1.89 25.41 -4.20
N LEU A 404 -1.00 24.63 -3.57
CA LEU A 404 -0.02 25.16 -2.62
C LEU A 404 1.03 26.05 -3.28
N ASN A 405 1.48 25.71 -4.48
CA ASN A 405 2.42 26.53 -5.24
C ASN A 405 1.72 27.77 -5.82
N ASN A 406 0.47 27.66 -6.25
CA ASN A 406 -0.31 28.82 -6.67
C ASN A 406 -0.47 29.83 -5.53
N ILE A 407 -0.75 29.35 -4.31
CA ILE A 407 -0.76 30.19 -3.11
C ILE A 407 0.62 30.83 -2.89
N ASN A 408 1.72 30.08 -3.04
CA ASN A 408 3.09 30.62 -2.93
C ASN A 408 3.31 31.83 -3.85
N ILE A 409 2.98 31.65 -5.12
CA ILE A 409 3.20 32.63 -6.17
C ILE A 409 2.31 33.84 -5.92
N SER A 410 1.06 33.63 -5.51
CA SER A 410 0.12 34.70 -5.21
C SER A 410 0.56 35.55 -4.01
N GLU A 411 1.02 34.92 -2.93
CA GLU A 411 1.50 35.60 -1.73
C GLU A 411 2.79 36.41 -2.00
N ARG A 412 3.65 35.91 -2.88
CA ARG A 412 4.93 36.55 -3.24
C ARG A 412 4.87 37.28 -4.58
N LYS A 413 3.67 37.57 -5.11
CA LYS A 413 3.52 38.20 -6.43
C LYS A 413 4.30 39.51 -6.54
N ARG A 414 4.29 40.33 -5.48
CA ARG A 414 5.07 41.59 -5.41
C ARG A 414 6.58 41.35 -5.41
N GLU A 415 7.06 40.40 -4.60
CA GLU A 415 8.49 40.03 -4.57
C GLU A 415 8.97 39.55 -5.94
N LEU A 416 8.20 38.69 -6.59
CA LEU A 416 8.48 38.17 -7.93
C LEU A 416 8.42 39.28 -9.00
N ALA A 417 7.46 40.20 -8.89
CA ALA A 417 7.37 41.36 -9.79
C ALA A 417 8.58 42.30 -9.64
N THR A 418 9.03 42.57 -8.41
CA THR A 418 10.24 43.36 -8.17
C THR A 418 11.48 42.69 -8.76
N ILE A 419 11.62 41.37 -8.62
CA ILE A 419 12.73 40.60 -9.22
C ILE A 419 12.71 40.75 -10.75
N LYS A 420 11.54 40.65 -11.39
CA LYS A 420 11.42 40.86 -12.84
C LYS A 420 11.73 42.28 -13.28
N VAL A 421 11.31 43.29 -12.52
CA VAL A 421 11.62 44.71 -12.81
C VAL A 421 13.13 45.00 -12.71
N LEU A 422 13.85 44.28 -11.85
CA LEU A 422 15.30 44.35 -11.76
C LEU A 422 16.04 43.68 -12.94
N GLY A 423 15.31 43.15 -13.93
CA GLY A 423 15.87 42.62 -15.17
C GLY A 423 16.09 41.11 -15.18
N PHE A 424 15.62 40.37 -14.17
CA PHE A 424 15.70 38.91 -14.15
C PHE A 424 14.82 38.29 -15.24
N TYR A 425 15.34 37.27 -15.91
CA TYR A 425 14.59 36.51 -16.92
C TYR A 425 13.46 35.68 -16.27
N ASP A 426 12.46 35.30 -17.07
CA ASP A 426 11.34 34.48 -16.61
C ASP A 426 11.80 33.15 -15.97
N MET A 427 12.85 32.53 -16.52
CA MET A 427 13.41 31.29 -16.00
C MET A 427 14.16 31.50 -14.68
N GLU A 428 14.90 32.59 -14.53
CA GLU A 428 15.60 32.90 -13.27
C GLU A 428 14.60 33.18 -12.13
N THR A 429 13.50 33.87 -12.47
CA THR A 429 12.39 34.10 -11.55
C THR A 429 11.70 32.79 -11.16
N ALA A 430 11.54 31.86 -12.12
CA ALA A 430 10.95 30.55 -11.87
C ALA A 430 11.87 29.65 -11.02
N GLU A 431 13.18 29.66 -11.28
CA GLU A 431 14.16 28.89 -10.53
C GLU A 431 14.17 29.26 -9.05
N TYR A 432 13.98 30.54 -8.73
CA TYR A 432 13.83 31.01 -7.35
C TYR A 432 12.69 30.29 -6.61
N VAL A 433 11.54 30.11 -7.27
CA VAL A 433 10.38 29.39 -6.71
C VAL A 433 10.61 27.87 -6.73
N TYR A 434 11.20 27.33 -7.79
CA TYR A 434 11.43 25.90 -7.94
C TYR A 434 12.38 25.34 -6.88
N ARG A 435 13.40 26.10 -6.47
CA ARG A 435 14.32 25.69 -5.38
C ARG A 435 13.56 25.43 -4.08
N GLU A 436 12.55 26.24 -3.77
CA GLU A 436 11.68 26.01 -2.61
C GLU A 436 10.86 24.74 -2.76
N ASN A 437 10.25 24.55 -3.93
CA ASN A 437 9.40 23.39 -4.21
C ASN A 437 10.21 22.09 -4.20
N VAL A 438 11.44 22.08 -4.74
CA VAL A 438 12.33 20.93 -4.70
C VAL A 438 12.66 20.54 -3.26
N LEU A 439 12.98 21.49 -2.38
CA LEU A 439 13.22 21.20 -0.96
C LEU A 439 11.97 20.63 -0.28
N LEU A 440 10.80 21.20 -0.54
CA LEU A 440 9.53 20.68 -0.01
C LEU A 440 9.23 19.26 -0.51
N THR A 441 9.52 18.97 -1.78
CA THR A 441 9.38 17.63 -2.37
C THR A 441 10.34 16.65 -1.73
N ILE A 442 11.61 17.02 -1.50
CA ILE A 442 12.57 16.15 -0.83
C ILE A 442 12.08 15.79 0.58
N PHE A 443 11.68 16.79 1.39
CA PHE A 443 11.15 16.51 2.73
C PHE A 443 9.83 15.72 2.69
N GLY A 444 8.97 16.00 1.71
CA GLY A 444 7.73 15.27 1.46
C GLY A 444 7.97 13.81 1.11
N VAL A 445 8.93 13.52 0.22
CA VAL A 445 9.34 12.16 -0.14
C VAL A 445 9.89 11.44 1.08
N LEU A 446 10.81 12.04 1.83
CA LEU A 446 11.38 11.42 3.03
C LEU A 446 10.30 11.07 4.07
N LEU A 447 9.36 11.98 4.34
CA LEU A 447 8.23 11.69 5.22
C LEU A 447 7.33 10.61 4.64
N GLY A 448 7.05 10.68 3.34
CA GLY A 448 6.19 9.76 2.62
C GLY A 448 6.72 8.34 2.53
N LEU A 449 8.05 8.15 2.49
CA LEU A 449 8.69 6.84 2.61
C LEU A 449 8.33 6.20 3.95
N GLY A 450 8.48 6.92 5.07
CA GLY A 450 8.13 6.42 6.40
C GLY A 450 6.64 6.16 6.57
N LEU A 451 5.79 7.12 6.15
CA LEU A 451 4.33 6.96 6.18
C LEU A 451 3.86 5.81 5.27
N GLY A 452 4.52 5.62 4.13
CA GLY A 452 4.23 4.56 3.18
C GLY A 452 4.47 3.17 3.75
N VAL A 453 5.55 2.97 4.50
CA VAL A 453 5.81 1.69 5.20
C VAL A 453 4.73 1.40 6.24
N ILE A 454 4.36 2.40 7.05
CA ILE A 454 3.31 2.23 8.07
C ILE A 454 1.97 1.89 7.40
N LEU A 455 1.61 2.63 6.35
CA LEU A 455 0.36 2.43 5.64
C LEU A 455 0.32 1.09 4.89
N HIS A 456 1.42 0.68 4.26
CA HIS A 456 1.56 -0.63 3.62
C HIS A 456 1.37 -1.76 4.62
N HIS A 457 2.05 -1.69 5.77
CA HIS A 457 1.93 -2.71 6.81
C HIS A 457 0.48 -2.85 7.30
N TYR A 458 -0.20 -1.72 7.54
CA TYR A 458 -1.61 -1.71 7.91
C TYR A 458 -2.48 -2.37 6.82
N VAL A 459 -2.31 -1.96 5.56
CA VAL A 459 -3.08 -2.50 4.43
C VAL A 459 -2.87 -4.00 4.29
N ILE A 460 -1.63 -4.49 4.37
CA ILE A 460 -1.32 -5.92 4.25
C ILE A 460 -1.99 -6.73 5.35
N ILE A 461 -1.89 -6.32 6.62
CA ILE A 461 -2.52 -7.06 7.73
C ILE A 461 -4.04 -7.11 7.56
N THR A 462 -4.67 -6.01 7.11
CA THR A 462 -6.13 -5.97 6.93
C THR A 462 -6.62 -6.66 5.66
N ALA A 463 -5.74 -6.91 4.69
CA ALA A 463 -6.09 -7.48 3.40
C ALA A 463 -5.68 -8.95 3.26
N GLU A 464 -4.92 -9.51 4.20
CA GLU A 464 -4.61 -10.93 4.26
C GLU A 464 -5.90 -11.76 4.34
N LEU A 465 -6.04 -12.73 3.43
CA LEU A 465 -7.10 -13.75 3.50
C LEU A 465 -6.68 -14.83 4.50
N ASP A 466 -7.64 -15.56 5.06
CA ASP A 466 -7.33 -16.60 6.06
C ASP A 466 -6.35 -17.63 5.49
N MET A 467 -6.63 -18.15 4.30
CA MET A 467 -5.81 -19.16 3.62
C MET A 467 -4.43 -18.67 3.13
N MET A 468 -4.08 -17.38 3.27
CA MET A 468 -2.89 -16.81 2.63
C MET A 468 -2.23 -15.75 3.51
N MET A 469 -0.96 -15.98 3.87
CA MET A 469 -0.13 -14.94 4.47
C MET A 469 0.50 -14.11 3.35
N LEU A 470 0.46 -12.78 3.47
CA LEU A 470 1.12 -11.90 2.51
C LEU A 470 2.55 -11.60 2.94
N GLY A 471 3.43 -11.37 1.96
CA GLY A 471 4.76 -10.84 2.21
C GLY A 471 4.72 -9.50 2.94
N ARG A 472 5.65 -9.27 3.87
CA ARG A 472 5.70 -8.03 4.65
C ARG A 472 6.79 -7.06 4.18
N ASP A 473 7.60 -7.46 3.22
CA ASP A 473 8.76 -6.71 2.76
C ASP A 473 8.42 -5.89 1.51
N ILE A 474 8.82 -4.62 1.52
CA ILE A 474 8.79 -3.76 0.32
C ILE A 474 10.18 -3.80 -0.31
N ARG A 475 10.25 -4.05 -1.63
CA ARG A 475 11.55 -4.10 -2.32
C ARG A 475 12.19 -2.71 -2.33
N PRO A 476 13.52 -2.60 -2.16
CA PRO A 476 14.24 -1.32 -2.21
C PRO A 476 13.94 -0.48 -3.47
N MET A 477 13.77 -1.15 -4.62
CA MET A 477 13.46 -0.50 -5.90
C MET A 477 12.09 0.20 -5.92
N SER A 478 11.11 -0.30 -5.17
CA SER A 478 9.79 0.33 -5.06
C SER A 478 9.86 1.69 -4.39
N PHE A 479 10.78 1.88 -3.43
CA PHE A 479 11.05 3.19 -2.85
C PHE A 479 11.67 4.16 -3.86
N VAL A 480 12.58 3.66 -4.70
CA VAL A 480 13.21 4.45 -5.77
C VAL A 480 12.16 4.87 -6.80
N TYR A 481 11.34 3.94 -7.30
CA TYR A 481 10.27 4.25 -8.25
C TYR A 481 9.27 5.25 -7.69
N GLY A 482 8.85 5.07 -6.43
CA GLY A 482 7.94 6.02 -5.79
C GLY A 482 8.55 7.42 -5.66
N ALA A 483 9.82 7.52 -5.27
CA ALA A 483 10.51 8.80 -5.15
C ALA A 483 10.69 9.49 -6.51
N LEU A 484 11.07 8.73 -7.55
CA LEU A 484 11.18 9.23 -8.92
C LEU A 484 9.83 9.72 -9.46
N LEU A 485 8.76 8.93 -9.32
CA LEU A 485 7.41 9.32 -9.76
C LEU A 485 6.91 10.58 -9.03
N THR A 486 7.14 10.67 -7.72
CA THR A 486 6.80 11.88 -6.95
C THR A 486 7.59 13.10 -7.44
N GLY A 487 8.87 12.91 -7.77
CA GLY A 487 9.71 13.93 -8.40
C GLY A 487 9.17 14.37 -9.77
N VAL A 488 8.78 13.42 -10.62
CA VAL A 488 8.17 13.68 -11.94
C VAL A 488 6.87 14.47 -11.78
N PHE A 489 5.98 14.09 -10.86
CA PHE A 489 4.76 14.85 -10.60
C PHE A 489 5.05 16.27 -10.09
N SER A 490 6.03 16.43 -9.22
CA SER A 490 6.46 17.75 -8.75
C SER A 490 6.99 18.62 -9.90
N MET A 491 7.82 18.04 -10.77
CA MET A 491 8.36 18.71 -11.95
C MET A 491 7.26 19.11 -12.94
N PHE A 492 6.31 18.21 -13.18
CA PHE A 492 5.14 18.48 -14.03
C PHE A 492 4.31 19.65 -13.49
N VAL A 493 4.03 19.68 -12.18
CA VAL A 493 3.30 20.80 -11.57
C VAL A 493 4.08 22.11 -11.68
N ASN A 494 5.39 22.08 -11.43
CA ASN A 494 6.26 23.24 -11.60
C ASN A 494 6.21 23.77 -13.05
N PHE A 495 6.31 22.88 -14.03
CA PHE A 495 6.18 23.21 -15.45
C PHE A 495 4.84 23.90 -15.77
N VAL A 496 3.71 23.38 -15.28
CA VAL A 496 2.40 24.03 -15.48
C VAL A 496 2.38 25.45 -14.88
N LEU A 497 3.02 25.64 -13.73
CA LEU A 497 3.06 26.93 -13.03
C LEU A 497 4.05 27.93 -13.64
N TYR A 498 5.02 27.48 -14.42
CA TYR A 498 5.91 28.33 -15.21
C TYR A 498 5.12 29.36 -16.03
N TYR A 499 4.07 28.91 -16.73
CA TYR A 499 3.24 29.77 -17.57
C TYR A 499 2.48 30.82 -16.74
N LYS A 500 2.19 30.53 -15.47
CA LYS A 500 1.57 31.49 -14.56
C LYS A 500 2.57 32.53 -14.07
N LEU A 501 3.79 32.12 -13.75
CA LEU A 501 4.90 33.01 -13.38
C LEU A 501 5.25 33.97 -14.52
N LYS A 502 5.27 33.47 -15.76
CA LYS A 502 5.52 34.28 -16.96
C LYS A 502 4.50 35.41 -17.11
N LYS A 503 3.22 35.15 -16.81
CA LYS A 503 2.11 36.10 -16.94
C LYS A 503 1.99 37.13 -15.79
N ILE A 504 2.93 37.19 -14.86
CA ILE A 504 2.88 38.18 -13.77
C ILE A 504 3.14 39.58 -14.35
N ASP A 505 2.13 40.45 -14.26
CA ASP A 505 2.25 41.86 -14.61
C ASP A 505 3.11 42.62 -13.58
N MET A 506 4.20 43.22 -14.07
CA MET A 506 5.15 43.98 -13.27
C MET A 506 4.59 45.33 -12.80
N VAL A 507 3.83 46.01 -13.65
CA VAL A 507 3.36 47.38 -13.44
C VAL A 507 2.17 47.39 -12.49
N GLU A 508 1.21 46.51 -12.70
CA GLU A 508 0.02 46.41 -11.85
C GLU A 508 0.39 45.96 -10.42
N SER A 509 1.38 45.06 -10.29
CA SER A 509 1.79 44.52 -9.00
C SER A 509 2.46 45.58 -8.09
N LEU A 510 3.07 46.61 -8.68
CA LEU A 510 3.73 47.70 -7.95
C LEU A 510 2.85 48.93 -7.71
N LYS A 511 1.77 49.13 -8.48
CA LYS A 511 0.85 50.28 -8.34
C LYS A 511 -0.04 50.27 -7.09
N SER A 512 -0.19 49.13 -6.41
CA SER A 512 -1.15 48.91 -5.31
C SER A 512 -0.74 49.49 -3.95
N VAL A 513 -0.03 50.63 -3.93
CA VAL A 513 0.44 51.33 -2.71
C VAL A 513 -0.15 52.73 -2.56
N GLU A 514 -0.90 53.24 -3.55
CA GLU A 514 -1.69 54.48 -3.39
C GLU A 514 -3.18 54.18 -3.19
#